data_AF-A0A8T4D316-F1
#
_entry.id   AF-A0A8T4D316-F1
#
_cell.length_a   1.000
_cell.length_b   1.000
_cell.length_c   1.000
_cell.angle_alpha   90.00
_cell.angle_beta   90.00
_cell.angle_gamma   90.00
#
_symmetry.space_group_name_H-M   'P 1'
#
loop_
_entity.id
_entity.type
_entity.pdbx_description
1 polymer ?
#
loop_
_entity_poly.entity_id
_entity_poly.type
_entity_poly.pdbx_seq_one_letter_code
_entity_poly.pdbx_strand_id
1 'polypeptide(L)'
;TLGTTPITINTGEGSLKLTGFDAATGKVTYTYDPNVQTHVAGKDVIDNIAITVTDKNNAVGTDSLDIAIQDTTPTAKADTNSILENTATTTGNVILGDAKGGVADQNSSDTGLTLTTAGTYVGKYGTLVIAADGSYTYTLDNANPTVNALNPGQSLTDEVFNYTVRDADGSTSSATLKITVNG
;
A
#
# COMPACT_ATOMS: atom_id res chain seq x y z
N THR A 1 26.27 29.67 8.48
CA THR A 1 27.16 28.58 8.93
C THR A 1 26.33 27.52 9.58
N LEU A 2 26.43 26.27 9.14
CA LEU A 2 25.82 25.14 9.83
C LEU A 2 26.50 25.01 11.20
N GLY A 3 25.84 25.54 12.24
CA GLY A 3 26.29 25.41 13.63
C GLY A 3 25.94 24.04 14.20
N THR A 4 25.96 23.91 15.53
CA THR A 4 25.51 22.68 16.24
C THR A 4 23.99 22.49 16.24
N THR A 5 23.23 23.48 15.77
CA THR A 5 21.76 23.42 15.68
C THR A 5 21.35 22.95 14.28
N PRO A 6 20.56 21.87 14.17
CA PRO A 6 20.08 21.40 12.87
C PRO A 6 19.27 22.46 12.12
N ILE A 7 19.44 22.50 10.80
CA ILE A 7 18.68 23.37 9.90
C ILE A 7 17.81 22.48 9.02
N THR A 8 16.52 22.79 8.94
CA THR A 8 15.57 22.11 8.04
C THR A 8 15.23 23.02 6.86
N ILE A 9 15.29 22.45 5.66
CA ILE A 9 15.03 23.11 4.39
C ILE A 9 13.93 22.31 3.70
N ASN A 10 12.82 22.97 3.36
CA ASN A 10 11.84 22.39 2.46
C ASN A 10 12.35 22.57 1.02
N THR A 11 12.51 21.47 0.31
CA THR A 11 13.02 21.46 -1.08
C THR A 11 11.90 21.57 -2.11
N GLY A 12 10.65 21.30 -1.71
CA GLY A 12 9.49 21.13 -2.57
C GLY A 12 9.06 19.67 -2.58
N GLU A 13 10.01 18.78 -2.86
CA GLU A 13 9.84 17.35 -2.96
C GLU A 13 9.97 16.64 -1.60
N GLY A 14 10.62 17.28 -0.63
CA GLY A 14 10.78 16.76 0.72
C GLY A 14 11.39 17.76 1.70
N SER A 15 11.90 17.23 2.80
CA SER A 15 12.49 17.98 3.90
C SER A 15 13.92 17.54 4.14
N LEU A 16 14.88 18.37 3.73
CA LEU A 16 16.30 18.17 4.01
C LEU A 16 16.62 18.74 5.39
N LYS A 17 17.04 17.89 6.32
CA LYS A 17 17.53 18.31 7.64
C LYS A 17 19.03 18.11 7.72
N LEU A 18 19.76 19.22 7.76
CA LEU A 18 21.19 19.25 7.97
C LEU A 18 21.47 19.08 9.46
N THR A 19 22.18 18.02 9.82
CA THR A 19 22.40 17.59 11.22
C THR A 19 23.80 17.86 11.73
N GLY A 20 24.75 18.17 10.84
CA GLY A 20 26.09 18.57 11.25
C GLY A 20 26.98 18.99 10.08
N PHE A 21 28.05 19.72 10.43
CA PHE A 21 29.11 20.10 9.51
C PHE A 21 30.47 20.03 10.22
N ASP A 22 31.40 19.29 9.64
CA ASP A 22 32.80 19.25 10.07
C ASP A 22 33.63 20.18 9.18
N ALA A 23 34.06 21.31 9.72
CA ALA A 23 34.82 22.31 8.99
C ALA A 23 36.24 21.87 8.63
N ALA A 24 36.81 20.86 9.31
CA ALA A 24 38.15 20.36 9.01
C ALA A 24 38.15 19.45 7.78
N THR A 25 37.09 18.66 7.61
CA THR A 25 36.95 17.70 6.50
C THR A 25 36.01 18.19 5.39
N GLY A 26 35.20 19.21 5.65
CA GLY A 26 34.13 19.66 4.76
C GLY A 26 32.89 18.73 4.77
N LYS A 27 32.84 17.73 5.66
CA LYS A 27 31.76 16.75 5.69
C LYS A 27 30.46 17.36 6.21
N VAL A 28 29.38 17.25 5.45
CA VAL A 28 28.01 17.54 5.86
C VAL A 28 27.31 16.23 6.25
N THR A 29 26.56 16.25 7.35
CA THR A 29 25.67 15.13 7.72
C THR A 29 24.23 15.62 7.63
N TYR A 30 23.34 14.80 7.08
CA TYR A 30 21.95 15.15 6.85
C TYR A 30 21.02 13.94 6.99
N THR A 31 19.73 14.22 7.13
CA THR A 31 18.63 13.29 6.87
C THR A 31 17.70 13.92 5.85
N TYR A 32 16.99 13.11 5.07
CA TYR A 32 15.99 13.55 4.11
C TYR A 32 14.69 12.78 4.34
N ASP A 33 13.58 13.51 4.38
CA ASP A 33 12.23 12.95 4.54
C ASP A 33 11.40 13.35 3.30
N PRO A 34 11.12 12.43 2.37
CA PRO A 34 10.38 12.74 1.14
C PRO A 34 8.90 13.00 1.44
N ASN A 35 8.28 13.93 0.72
CA ASN A 35 6.83 13.97 0.63
C ASN A 35 6.35 12.84 -0.32
N VAL A 36 5.11 12.38 -0.17
CA VAL A 36 4.46 11.53 -1.17
C VAL A 36 4.43 12.27 -2.51
N GLN A 37 5.05 11.69 -3.53
CA GLN A 37 5.14 12.26 -4.88
C GLN A 37 4.24 11.47 -5.82
N THR A 38 3.75 12.11 -6.88
CA THR A 38 3.12 11.37 -7.98
C THR A 38 4.18 11.02 -9.02
N HIS A 39 4.38 9.74 -9.28
CA HIS A 39 5.35 9.28 -10.28
C HIS A 39 4.71 9.13 -11.66
N VAL A 40 5.49 9.41 -12.70
CA VAL A 40 5.06 9.22 -14.09
C VAL A 40 5.78 8.01 -14.66
N ALA A 41 5.01 6.98 -15.00
CA ALA A 41 5.50 5.72 -15.55
C ALA A 41 6.54 4.99 -14.65
N GLY A 42 6.36 5.07 -13.32
CA GLY A 42 7.21 4.38 -12.33
C GLY A 42 8.66 4.85 -12.30
N LYS A 43 8.94 6.08 -12.76
CA LYS A 43 10.27 6.67 -12.72
C LYS A 43 10.45 7.51 -11.46
N ASP A 44 11.62 7.38 -10.86
CA ASP A 44 12.05 8.20 -9.73
C ASP A 44 11.86 9.70 -10.01
N VAL A 45 11.35 10.40 -9.00
CA VAL A 45 11.39 11.87 -8.96
C VAL A 45 12.75 12.27 -8.38
N ILE A 46 13.50 13.08 -9.11
CA ILE A 46 14.81 13.55 -8.65
C ILE A 46 14.66 14.95 -8.03
N ASP A 47 14.92 15.06 -6.73
CA ASP A 47 15.07 16.34 -6.03
C ASP A 47 16.53 16.81 -6.18
N ASN A 48 16.72 17.88 -6.95
CA ASN A 48 18.03 18.45 -7.26
C ASN A 48 18.32 19.63 -6.34
N ILE A 49 19.13 19.39 -5.31
CA ILE A 49 19.46 20.40 -4.31
C ILE A 49 20.80 21.04 -4.68
N ALA A 50 20.75 22.28 -5.17
CA ALA A 50 21.95 23.02 -5.53
C ALA A 50 22.86 23.28 -4.31
N ILE A 51 24.14 22.92 -4.44
CA ILE A 51 25.18 23.17 -3.46
C ILE A 51 26.11 24.25 -3.99
N THR A 52 26.37 25.24 -3.15
CA THR A 52 27.37 26.28 -3.41
C THR A 52 28.35 26.32 -2.26
N VAL A 53 29.64 26.21 -2.57
CA VAL A 53 30.73 26.34 -1.61
C VAL A 53 31.54 27.58 -1.95
N THR A 54 31.78 28.44 -0.97
CA THR A 54 32.61 29.64 -1.12
C THR A 54 33.85 29.49 -0.25
N ASP A 55 35.02 29.68 -0.84
CA ASP A 55 36.29 29.63 -0.11
C ASP A 55 36.60 30.96 0.61
N LYS A 56 37.73 31.00 1.31
CA LYS A 56 38.18 32.16 2.10
C LYS A 56 38.49 33.40 1.23
N ASN A 57 38.73 33.19 -0.06
CA ASN A 57 39.06 34.20 -1.05
C ASN A 57 37.83 34.61 -1.88
N ASN A 58 36.63 34.16 -1.50
CA ASN A 58 35.36 34.33 -2.22
C ASN A 58 35.29 33.61 -3.58
N ALA A 59 36.16 32.63 -3.84
CA ALA A 59 36.01 31.77 -5.01
C ALA A 59 34.85 30.77 -4.75
N VAL A 60 34.07 30.50 -5.80
CA VAL A 60 32.85 29.69 -5.71
C VAL A 60 32.98 28.41 -6.51
N GLY A 61 32.61 27.28 -5.90
CA GLY A 61 32.35 26.01 -6.56
C GLY A 61 30.88 25.62 -6.39
N THR A 62 30.32 24.95 -7.39
CA THR A 62 28.92 24.52 -7.40
C THR A 62 28.81 23.05 -7.78
N ASP A 63 27.86 22.36 -7.17
CA ASP A 63 27.45 21.00 -7.50
C ASP A 63 25.99 20.78 -7.07
N SER A 64 25.46 19.58 -7.13
CA SER A 64 24.16 19.23 -6.54
C SER A 64 24.21 17.99 -5.65
N LEU A 65 23.30 17.95 -4.69
CA LEU A 65 22.86 16.72 -4.04
C LEU A 65 21.58 16.28 -4.73
N ASP A 66 21.66 15.19 -5.49
CA ASP A 66 20.52 14.61 -6.19
C ASP A 66 19.94 13.49 -5.32
N ILE A 67 18.68 13.66 -4.88
CA ILE A 67 17.95 12.64 -4.14
C ILE A 67 16.94 11.99 -5.08
N ALA A 68 17.08 10.69 -5.31
CA ALA A 68 16.09 9.90 -6.04
C ALA A 68 14.97 9.44 -5.09
N ILE A 69 13.76 9.93 -5.33
CA ILE A 69 12.53 9.54 -4.64
C ILE A 69 11.86 8.45 -5.48
N GLN A 70 11.93 7.22 -5.00
CA GLN A 70 11.46 6.03 -5.72
C GLN A 70 9.96 5.85 -5.55
N ASP A 71 9.31 5.39 -6.62
CA ASP A 71 7.93 4.89 -6.60
C ASP A 71 7.93 3.50 -5.98
N THR A 72 7.08 3.26 -4.98
CA THR A 72 6.89 1.92 -4.44
C THR A 72 5.44 1.50 -4.58
N THR A 73 5.20 0.31 -5.12
CA THR A 73 3.84 -0.20 -5.29
C THR A 73 3.39 -1.03 -4.09
N PRO A 74 2.10 -1.00 -3.70
CA PRO A 74 1.58 -1.91 -2.70
C PRO A 74 1.59 -3.35 -3.22
N THR A 75 1.45 -4.33 -2.32
CA THR A 75 1.31 -5.75 -2.67
C THR A 75 0.02 -6.31 -2.08
N ALA A 76 -0.96 -6.54 -2.95
CA ALA A 76 -2.17 -7.30 -2.62
C ALA A 76 -1.87 -8.81 -2.57
N LYS A 77 -2.48 -9.55 -1.64
CA LYS A 77 -2.26 -11.00 -1.48
C LYS A 77 -3.57 -11.75 -1.51
N ALA A 78 -3.59 -12.88 -2.21
CA ALA A 78 -4.81 -13.67 -2.30
C ALA A 78 -5.30 -14.13 -0.90
N ASP A 79 -6.59 -13.91 -0.66
CA ASP A 79 -7.29 -14.26 0.57
C ASP A 79 -8.19 -15.46 0.37
N THR A 80 -8.37 -16.22 1.44
CA THR A 80 -9.32 -17.31 1.49
C THR A 80 -10.23 -17.18 2.70
N ASN A 81 -11.47 -17.62 2.56
CA ASN A 81 -12.40 -17.82 3.66
C ASN A 81 -13.32 -18.99 3.33
N SER A 82 -14.04 -19.49 4.33
CA SER A 82 -15.01 -20.55 4.14
C SER A 82 -16.29 -20.29 4.93
N ILE A 83 -17.36 -20.92 4.48
CA ILE A 83 -18.68 -20.88 5.10
C ILE A 83 -19.32 -22.27 4.97
N LEU A 84 -20.00 -22.71 6.03
CA LEU A 84 -20.82 -23.92 5.95
C LEU A 84 -22.13 -23.60 5.26
N GLU A 85 -22.66 -24.56 4.51
CA GLU A 85 -24.04 -24.52 4.04
C GLU A 85 -25.00 -24.22 5.20
N ASN A 86 -26.14 -23.62 4.88
CA ASN A 86 -27.15 -23.20 5.87
C ASN A 86 -26.67 -22.12 6.86
N THR A 87 -25.44 -21.62 6.72
CA THR A 87 -24.99 -20.41 7.42
C THR A 87 -25.37 -19.18 6.61
N ALA A 88 -25.83 -18.11 7.28
CA ALA A 88 -26.24 -16.90 6.58
C ALA A 88 -25.05 -16.11 6.02
N THR A 89 -24.03 -15.86 6.83
CA THR A 89 -22.93 -14.96 6.48
C THR A 89 -21.57 -15.38 7.04
N THR A 90 -20.50 -14.99 6.36
CA THR A 90 -19.13 -14.95 6.92
C THR A 90 -18.52 -13.57 6.65
N THR A 91 -17.61 -13.15 7.52
CA THR A 91 -16.91 -11.87 7.44
C THR A 91 -15.40 -12.07 7.48
N GLY A 92 -14.68 -11.05 7.02
CA GLY A 92 -13.22 -10.97 7.02
C GLY A 92 -12.72 -9.59 6.60
N ASN A 93 -11.41 -9.47 6.39
CA ASN A 93 -10.78 -8.27 5.85
C ASN A 93 -9.63 -8.64 4.89
N VAL A 94 -9.69 -8.17 3.64
CA VAL A 94 -8.66 -8.47 2.62
C VAL A 94 -7.37 -7.65 2.78
N ILE A 95 -7.46 -6.47 3.41
CA ILE A 95 -6.28 -5.61 3.63
C ILE A 95 -5.52 -6.06 4.89
N LEU A 96 -6.23 -6.26 6.00
CA LEU A 96 -5.63 -6.57 7.30
C LEU A 96 -5.34 -8.08 7.48
N GLY A 97 -5.87 -8.91 6.59
CA GLY A 97 -5.94 -10.35 6.78
C GLY A 97 -6.88 -10.76 7.93
N ASP A 98 -7.01 -12.07 8.15
CA ASP A 98 -7.80 -12.63 9.24
C ASP A 98 -7.37 -14.07 9.61
N ALA A 99 -7.92 -14.60 10.70
CA ALA A 99 -7.62 -15.96 11.16
C ALA A 99 -8.25 -17.08 10.28
N LYS A 100 -9.04 -16.72 9.25
CA LYS A 100 -9.76 -17.67 8.37
C LYS A 100 -9.06 -17.90 7.03
N GLY A 101 -7.82 -17.44 6.91
CA GLY A 101 -7.03 -17.56 5.69
C GLY A 101 -6.88 -16.26 4.92
N GLY A 102 -7.27 -15.12 5.51
CA GLY A 102 -6.89 -13.81 5.00
C GLY A 102 -5.44 -13.47 5.33
N VAL A 103 -4.70 -12.92 4.37
CA VAL A 103 -3.29 -12.57 4.51
C VAL A 103 -3.15 -11.07 4.37
N ALA A 104 -2.56 -10.40 5.37
CA ALA A 104 -2.40 -8.97 5.32
C ALA A 104 -1.63 -8.52 4.06
N ASP A 105 -2.23 -7.57 3.35
CA ASP A 105 -1.62 -6.84 2.25
C ASP A 105 -0.45 -6.01 2.77
N GLN A 106 0.52 -5.76 1.89
CA GLN A 106 1.64 -4.88 2.21
C GLN A 106 1.42 -3.53 1.58
N ASN A 107 1.50 -2.50 2.42
CA ASN A 107 1.47 -1.12 1.98
C ASN A 107 2.79 -0.76 1.28
N SER A 108 2.75 0.28 0.44
CA SER A 108 3.94 0.93 -0.08
C SER A 108 4.55 1.89 0.97
N SER A 109 5.65 2.56 0.58
CA SER A 109 6.23 3.62 1.39
C SER A 109 5.32 4.85 1.48
N ASP A 110 4.40 5.02 0.53
CA ASP A 110 3.45 6.14 0.44
C ASP A 110 2.28 6.01 1.42
N THR A 111 2.10 4.82 2.00
CA THR A 111 1.09 4.50 3.00
C THR A 111 -0.36 4.69 2.50
N GLY A 112 -1.37 4.57 3.38
CA GLY A 112 -2.75 4.89 3.02
C GLY A 112 -3.46 3.86 2.13
N LEU A 113 -3.19 2.56 2.32
CA LEU A 113 -3.78 1.50 1.52
C LEU A 113 -5.32 1.47 1.66
N THR A 114 -6.02 1.52 0.53
CA THR A 114 -7.49 1.48 0.45
C THR A 114 -7.95 0.63 -0.73
N LEU A 115 -9.15 0.06 -0.65
CA LEU A 115 -9.77 -0.62 -1.79
C LEU A 115 -10.36 0.39 -2.78
N THR A 116 -10.03 0.18 -4.05
CA THR A 116 -10.68 0.88 -5.17
C THR A 116 -11.92 0.14 -5.68
N THR A 117 -12.07 -1.13 -5.31
CA THR A 117 -13.18 -2.03 -5.68
C THR A 117 -14.15 -2.24 -4.52
N ALA A 118 -14.41 -1.21 -3.71
CA ALA A 118 -15.45 -1.27 -2.70
C ALA A 118 -16.83 -1.32 -3.38
N GLY A 119 -17.75 -2.14 -2.87
CA GLY A 119 -19.07 -2.28 -3.46
C GLY A 119 -19.79 -3.57 -3.10
N THR A 120 -20.82 -3.89 -3.88
CA THR A 120 -21.61 -5.12 -3.77
C THR A 120 -21.44 -5.95 -5.03
N TYR A 121 -21.08 -7.21 -4.86
CA TYR A 121 -20.80 -8.16 -5.94
C TYR A 121 -21.66 -9.39 -5.75
N VAL A 122 -22.55 -9.65 -6.72
CA VAL A 122 -23.33 -10.89 -6.77
C VAL A 122 -22.45 -11.97 -7.38
N GLY A 123 -22.13 -12.97 -6.57
CA GLY A 123 -21.38 -14.16 -6.94
C GLY A 123 -22.29 -15.30 -7.42
N LYS A 124 -21.73 -16.50 -7.52
CA LYS A 124 -22.43 -17.69 -8.01
C LYS A 124 -23.33 -18.32 -6.95
N TYR A 125 -22.90 -18.31 -5.71
CA TYR A 125 -23.53 -18.95 -4.56
C TYR A 125 -23.94 -17.95 -3.48
N GLY A 126 -23.66 -16.65 -3.65
CA GLY A 126 -23.95 -15.64 -2.66
C GLY A 126 -23.59 -14.22 -3.11
N THR A 127 -23.63 -13.27 -2.19
CA THR A 127 -23.34 -11.85 -2.44
C THR A 127 -22.26 -11.36 -1.49
N LEU A 128 -21.21 -10.74 -2.03
CA LEU A 128 -20.18 -10.05 -1.28
C LEU A 128 -20.52 -8.56 -1.16
N VAL A 129 -20.45 -8.01 0.05
CA VAL A 129 -20.41 -6.57 0.31
C VAL A 129 -19.06 -6.25 0.92
N ILE A 130 -18.27 -5.39 0.28
CA ILE A 130 -16.91 -5.05 0.68
C ILE A 130 -16.74 -3.53 0.74
N ALA A 131 -16.14 -3.03 1.82
CA ALA A 131 -15.92 -1.61 2.08
C ALA A 131 -14.49 -1.18 1.70
N ALA A 132 -14.25 0.14 1.64
CA ALA A 132 -12.96 0.70 1.25
C ALA A 132 -11.80 0.35 2.20
N ASP A 133 -12.10 -0.02 3.45
CA ASP A 133 -11.14 -0.42 4.48
C ASP A 133 -10.78 -1.92 4.44
N GLY A 134 -11.22 -2.64 3.40
CA GLY A 134 -10.97 -4.08 3.25
C GLY A 134 -11.99 -4.97 3.95
N SER A 135 -12.81 -4.43 4.85
CA SER A 135 -13.81 -5.24 5.57
C SER A 135 -14.89 -5.73 4.63
N TYR A 136 -15.28 -6.99 4.77
CA TYR A 136 -16.34 -7.56 3.94
C TYR A 136 -17.29 -8.46 4.72
N THR A 137 -18.49 -8.59 4.18
CA THR A 137 -19.48 -9.61 4.53
C THR A 137 -19.88 -10.36 3.27
N TYR A 138 -19.74 -11.68 3.29
CA TYR A 138 -20.29 -12.56 2.27
C TYR A 138 -21.57 -13.19 2.81
N THR A 139 -22.67 -13.04 2.07
CA THR A 139 -23.98 -13.63 2.39
C THR A 139 -24.26 -14.79 1.44
N LEU A 140 -24.39 -15.99 1.98
CA LEU A 140 -24.65 -17.20 1.20
C LEU A 140 -26.12 -17.25 0.78
N ASP A 141 -26.39 -17.58 -0.47
CA ASP A 141 -27.73 -17.88 -0.96
C ASP A 141 -28.09 -19.34 -0.62
N ASN A 142 -28.67 -19.54 0.55
CA ASN A 142 -29.16 -20.86 0.98
C ASN A 142 -30.41 -21.33 0.21
N ALA A 143 -30.94 -20.56 -0.74
CA ALA A 143 -31.93 -21.06 -1.69
C ALA A 143 -31.29 -21.61 -2.96
N ASN A 144 -29.98 -21.42 -3.16
CA ASN A 144 -29.25 -21.89 -4.33
C ASN A 144 -29.27 -23.44 -4.39
N PRO A 145 -29.80 -24.06 -5.46
CA PRO A 145 -29.92 -25.51 -5.54
C PRO A 145 -28.57 -26.26 -5.51
N THR A 146 -27.48 -25.63 -5.98
CA THR A 146 -26.14 -26.23 -5.95
C THR A 146 -25.56 -26.22 -4.54
N VAL A 147 -25.82 -25.16 -3.76
CA VAL A 147 -25.45 -25.10 -2.34
C VAL A 147 -26.25 -26.15 -1.56
N ASN A 148 -27.57 -26.21 -1.74
CA ASN A 148 -28.46 -27.14 -1.03
C ASN A 148 -28.25 -28.62 -1.38
N ALA A 149 -27.53 -28.92 -2.46
CA ALA A 149 -27.22 -30.28 -2.87
C ALA A 149 -25.91 -30.80 -2.29
N LEU A 150 -25.17 -29.98 -1.53
CA LEU A 150 -23.96 -30.42 -0.87
C LEU A 150 -24.30 -31.44 0.22
N ASN A 151 -23.46 -32.47 0.30
CA ASN A 151 -23.48 -33.47 1.36
C ASN A 151 -22.28 -33.23 2.28
N PRO A 152 -22.30 -33.75 3.52
CA PRO A 152 -21.18 -33.65 4.43
C PRO A 152 -19.85 -34.03 3.78
N GLY A 153 -18.89 -33.10 3.79
CA GLY A 153 -17.56 -33.28 3.20
C GLY A 153 -17.43 -32.90 1.72
N GLN A 154 -18.51 -32.45 1.07
CA GLN A 154 -18.43 -31.81 -0.25
C GLN A 154 -18.16 -30.32 -0.12
N SER A 155 -17.60 -29.70 -1.17
CA SER A 155 -17.36 -28.27 -1.20
C SER A 155 -17.46 -27.65 -2.59
N LEU A 156 -17.86 -26.39 -2.63
CA LEU A 156 -17.82 -25.51 -3.80
C LEU A 156 -16.66 -24.54 -3.61
N THR A 157 -15.77 -24.47 -4.60
CA THR A 157 -14.49 -23.74 -4.50
C THR A 157 -14.28 -22.76 -5.63
N ASP A 158 -15.31 -22.47 -6.43
CA ASP A 158 -15.28 -21.61 -7.59
C ASP A 158 -15.92 -20.23 -7.35
N GLU A 159 -16.19 -19.87 -6.09
CA GLU A 159 -16.60 -18.50 -5.70
C GLU A 159 -15.36 -17.63 -5.48
N VAL A 160 -15.10 -16.72 -6.42
CA VAL A 160 -13.89 -15.88 -6.43
C VAL A 160 -14.25 -14.45 -6.79
N PHE A 161 -13.79 -13.49 -5.99
CA PHE A 161 -13.94 -12.06 -6.21
C PHE A 161 -12.56 -11.42 -6.41
N ASN A 162 -12.40 -10.62 -7.47
CA ASN A 162 -11.19 -9.82 -7.66
C ASN A 162 -11.30 -8.54 -6.84
N TYR A 163 -10.20 -8.11 -6.24
CA TYR A 163 -10.12 -6.82 -5.58
C TYR A 163 -8.83 -6.09 -5.93
N THR A 164 -8.85 -4.76 -5.83
CA THR A 164 -7.70 -3.89 -6.13
C THR A 164 -7.50 -2.88 -5.02
N VAL A 165 -6.32 -2.91 -4.40
CA VAL A 165 -5.88 -1.92 -3.43
C VAL A 165 -5.07 -0.83 -4.11
N ARG A 166 -5.08 0.36 -3.51
CA ARG A 166 -4.34 1.54 -3.93
C ARG A 166 -3.78 2.27 -2.72
N ASP A 167 -2.54 2.72 -2.81
CA ASP A 167 -1.90 3.55 -1.80
C ASP A 167 -2.23 5.06 -2.00
N ALA A 168 -1.50 5.93 -1.31
CA ALA A 168 -1.75 7.36 -1.30
C ALA A 168 -1.34 8.08 -2.61
N ASP A 169 -0.37 7.56 -3.36
CA ASP A 169 0.12 8.19 -4.59
C ASP A 169 -0.65 7.74 -5.85
N GLY A 170 -1.36 6.62 -5.73
CA GLY A 170 -2.22 6.07 -6.78
C GLY A 170 -1.75 4.74 -7.35
N SER A 171 -0.60 4.23 -6.91
CA SER A 171 -0.09 2.90 -7.25
C SER A 171 -1.05 1.81 -6.80
N THR A 172 -1.32 0.84 -7.69
CA THR A 172 -2.35 -0.19 -7.47
C THR A 172 -1.79 -1.61 -7.48
N SER A 173 -2.41 -2.49 -6.71
CA SER A 173 -2.14 -3.92 -6.72
C SER A 173 -3.45 -4.72 -6.64
N SER A 174 -3.53 -5.85 -7.33
CA SER A 174 -4.75 -6.66 -7.40
C SER A 174 -4.52 -8.08 -6.92
N ALA A 175 -5.52 -8.64 -6.24
CA ALA A 175 -5.56 -10.03 -5.81
C ALA A 175 -7.00 -10.55 -5.78
N THR A 176 -7.21 -11.72 -5.17
CA THR A 176 -8.51 -12.38 -5.13
C THR A 176 -8.90 -12.76 -3.72
N LEU A 177 -10.20 -12.69 -3.43
CA LEU A 177 -10.85 -13.32 -2.29
C LEU A 177 -11.59 -14.55 -2.77
N LYS A 178 -11.20 -15.73 -2.27
CA LYS A 178 -11.86 -17.01 -2.55
C LYS A 178 -12.73 -17.44 -1.38
N ILE A 179 -14.01 -17.72 -1.63
CA ILE A 179 -14.93 -18.27 -0.62
C ILE A 179 -15.18 -19.75 -0.92
N THR A 180 -14.91 -20.61 0.06
CA THR A 180 -15.28 -22.03 -0.03
C THR A 180 -16.59 -22.28 0.69
N VAL A 181 -17.58 -22.87 0.01
CA VAL A 181 -18.85 -23.30 0.63
C VAL A 181 -18.77 -24.79 0.92
N ASN A 182 -18.96 -25.20 2.17
CA ASN A 182 -18.83 -26.59 2.61
C ASN A 182 -20.19 -27.19 2.99
N GLY A 183 -20.44 -28.44 2.58
CA GLY A 183 -21.57 -29.26 3.02
C GLY A 183 -21.33 -29.97 4.35
#